data_AF-A0A6N9VEQ8-F1
#
_entry.id   AF-A0A6N9VEQ8-F1
#
_cell.length_a   1.000
_cell.length_b   1.000
_cell.length_c   1.000
_cell.angle_alpha   90.00
_cell.angle_beta   90.00
_cell.angle_gamma   90.00
#
_symmetry.space_group_name_H-M   'P 1'
#
loop_
_entity.id
_entity.type
_entity.pdbx_description
1 polymer ?
#
loop_
_entity_poly.entity_id
_entity_poly.type
_entity_poly.pdbx_seq_one_letter_code
_entity_poly.pdbx_strand_id
1 'polypeptide(L)'
;AEAVSSVRDAAQSDLTFSFAEQDGRLLAVAEYSTDLFDRETVERMSRHWLELASAVAGEGARRALCQVELVGGRERETLVE
;
A
#
# COMPACT_ATOMS: atom_id res chain seq x y z
N ALA A 1 17.97 9.64 -10.93
CA ALA A 1 16.74 9.66 -10.13
C ALA A 1 15.69 10.40 -10.94
N GLU A 2 14.89 9.66 -11.68
CA GLU A 2 13.77 10.26 -12.42
C GLU A 2 12.64 10.42 -11.40
N ALA A 3 12.37 11.66 -10.99
CA ALA A 3 11.23 11.95 -10.15
C ALA A 3 9.99 11.52 -10.92
N VAL A 4 9.23 10.56 -10.39
CA VAL A 4 7.90 10.21 -10.89
C VAL A 4 6.98 11.39 -10.60
N SER A 5 7.05 12.41 -11.45
CA SER A 5 6.16 13.56 -11.48
C SER A 5 5.17 13.34 -12.61
N SER A 6 4.15 12.54 -12.34
CA SER A 6 2.95 12.50 -13.18
C SER A 6 1.89 13.33 -12.48
N VAL A 7 1.82 14.63 -12.76
CA VAL A 7 0.67 15.45 -12.39
C VAL A 7 -0.47 15.01 -13.32
N ARG A 8 -1.50 14.35 -12.78
CA ARG A 8 -2.72 13.93 -13.50
C ARG A 8 -3.93 14.62 -12.89
N ASP A 9 -4.76 15.22 -13.74
CA ASP A 9 -6.01 15.91 -13.36
C ASP A 9 -7.13 14.95 -12.89
N ALA A 10 -7.03 13.66 -13.21
CA ALA A 10 -8.00 12.64 -12.80
C ALA A 10 -7.32 11.28 -12.68
N ALA A 11 -7.70 10.50 -11.66
CA ALA A 11 -7.24 9.13 -11.49
C ALA A 11 -7.78 8.28 -12.66
N GLN A 12 -6.88 7.69 -13.45
CA GLN A 12 -7.24 6.85 -14.61
C GLN A 12 -7.72 5.45 -14.18
N SER A 13 -7.55 5.11 -12.92
CA SER A 13 -7.99 3.89 -12.25
C SER A 13 -8.39 4.26 -10.83
N ASP A 14 -9.22 3.44 -10.17
CA ASP A 14 -9.77 3.77 -8.86
C ASP A 14 -8.69 3.95 -7.78
N LEU A 15 -7.64 3.12 -7.80
CA LEU A 15 -6.44 3.21 -6.98
C LEU A 15 -5.24 2.59 -7.72
N THR A 16 -4.11 3.30 -7.73
CA THR A 16 -2.84 2.88 -8.35
C THR A 16 -1.69 3.07 -7.38
N PHE A 17 -0.87 2.04 -7.20
CA PHE A 17 0.41 2.14 -6.52
C PHE A 17 1.56 2.15 -7.52
N SER A 18 2.39 3.19 -7.48
CA SER A 18 3.62 3.30 -8.27
C SER A 18 4.83 3.17 -7.36
N PHE A 19 5.80 2.34 -7.75
CA PHE A 19 7.02 2.11 -6.99
C PHE A 19 8.25 2.58 -7.76
N ALA A 20 9.19 3.19 -7.06
CA ALA A 20 10.46 3.62 -7.63
C ALA A 20 11.60 3.37 -6.65
N GLU A 21 12.72 2.87 -7.13
CA GLU A 21 13.94 2.75 -6.32
C GLU A 21 14.69 4.09 -6.31
N GLN A 22 15.03 4.56 -5.11
CA GLN A 22 15.84 5.75 -4.90
C GLN A 22 16.77 5.54 -3.70
N ASP A 23 18.08 5.70 -3.91
CA ASP A 23 19.11 5.61 -2.88
C ASP A 23 19.04 4.32 -2.03
N GLY A 24 18.78 3.18 -2.69
CA GLY A 24 18.66 1.87 -2.04
C GLY A 24 17.36 1.68 -1.24
N ARG A 25 16.39 2.59 -1.39
CA ARG A 25 15.06 2.50 -0.80
C ARG A 25 14.02 2.33 -1.90
N LEU A 26 12.94 1.62 -1.58
CA LEU A 26 11.76 1.57 -2.43
C LEU A 26 10.78 2.65 -1.97
N LEU A 27 10.53 3.63 -2.83
CA LEU A 27 9.50 4.64 -2.64
C LEU A 27 8.20 4.17 -3.30
N ALA A 28 7.08 4.51 -2.68
CA ALA A 28 5.74 4.20 -3.18
C ALA A 28 4.89 5.47 -3.22
N VAL A 29 4.09 5.62 -4.28
CA VAL A 29 3.09 6.67 -4.43
C VAL A 29 1.74 6.02 -4.72
N ALA A 30 0.72 6.38 -3.93
CA ALA A 30 -0.66 5.97 -4.15
C ALA A 30 -1.44 7.12 -4.81
N GLU A 31 -1.97 6.89 -6.01
CA GLU A 31 -2.90 7.77 -6.73
C GLU A 31 -4.29 7.13 -6.70
N TYR A 32 -5.32 7.88 -6.32
CA TYR A 32 -6.67 7.33 -6.13
C TYR A 32 -7.76 8.34 -6.49
N SER A 33 -8.94 7.81 -6.81
CA SER A 33 -10.14 8.60 -6.99
C SER A 33 -10.71 9.06 -5.63
N THR A 34 -10.78 10.36 -5.41
CA THR A 34 -11.37 10.95 -4.20
C THR A 34 -12.88 10.78 -4.12
N ASP A 35 -13.54 10.43 -5.22
CA ASP A 35 -14.96 10.11 -5.24
C ASP A 35 -15.24 8.73 -4.60
N LEU A 36 -14.23 7.86 -4.54
CA LEU A 36 -14.33 6.48 -4.03
C LEU A 36 -13.58 6.25 -2.72
N PHE A 37 -12.49 6.98 -2.48
CA PHE A 37 -11.65 6.79 -1.31
C PHE A 37 -11.31 8.10 -0.63
N ASP A 38 -11.36 8.09 0.70
CA ASP A 38 -10.73 9.12 1.52
C ASP A 38 -9.24 8.81 1.74
N ARG A 39 -8.50 9.84 2.15
CA ARG A 39 -7.08 9.73 2.45
C ARG A 39 -6.79 8.68 3.52
N GLU A 40 -7.58 8.63 4.57
CA GLU A 40 -7.36 7.73 5.71
C GLU A 40 -7.42 6.25 5.28
N THR A 41 -8.39 5.92 4.43
CA THR A 41 -8.56 4.59 3.84
C THR A 41 -7.36 4.21 3.00
N VAL A 42 -6.86 5.11 2.15
CA VAL A 42 -5.69 4.82 1.30
C VAL A 42 -4.40 4.72 2.13
N GLU A 43 -4.25 5.53 3.18
CA GLU A 43 -3.15 5.41 4.14
C GLU A 43 -3.19 4.06 4.87
N ARG A 44 -4.38 3.60 5.26
CA ARG A 44 -4.58 2.28 5.88
C ARG A 44 -4.25 1.15 4.91
N MET A 45 -4.74 1.21 3.68
CA MET A 45 -4.37 0.25 2.62
C MET A 45 -2.86 0.23 2.34
N SER A 46 -2.22 1.40 2.34
CA SER A 46 -0.77 1.52 2.16
C SER A 46 0.00 0.85 3.28
N ARG A 47 -0.46 0.96 4.53
CA ARG A 47 0.12 0.24 5.68
C ARG A 47 -0.01 -1.27 5.51
N HIS A 48 -1.19 -1.77 5.14
CA HIS A 48 -1.39 -3.21 4.91
C HIS A 48 -0.53 -3.74 3.78
N TRP A 49 -0.37 -2.95 2.71
CA TRP A 49 0.53 -3.31 1.63
C TRP A 49 1.98 -3.48 2.13
N LEU A 50 2.46 -2.56 2.98
CA LEU A 50 3.79 -2.64 3.58
C LEU A 50 3.95 -3.86 4.51
N GLU A 51 2.94 -4.16 5.33
CA GLU A 51 2.92 -5.33 6.21
C GLU A 51 2.97 -6.63 5.38
N LEU A 52 2.16 -6.71 4.32
CA LEU A 52 2.17 -7.83 3.40
C LEU A 52 3.53 -8.00 2.73
N ALA A 53 4.07 -6.93 2.14
CA ALA A 53 5.39 -6.95 1.48
C ALA A 53 6.49 -7.40 2.43
N SER A 54 6.46 -6.93 3.68
CA SER A 54 7.43 -7.33 4.72
C SER A 54 7.28 -8.79 5.11
N ALA A 55 6.06 -9.31 5.17
CA ALA A 55 5.78 -10.70 5.54
C ALA A 55 6.15 -11.72 4.46
N VAL A 56 6.15 -11.32 3.19
CA VAL A 56 6.45 -12.21 2.05
C VAL A 56 7.82 -11.96 1.42
N ALA A 57 8.55 -10.93 1.85
CA ALA A 57 9.93 -10.72 1.40
C ALA A 57 10.92 -11.66 2.11
N GLY A 58 12.09 -11.86 1.50
CA GLY A 58 13.20 -12.62 2.09
C GLY A 58 12.82 -14.05 2.45
N GLU A 59 12.96 -14.41 3.73
CA GLU A 59 12.64 -15.74 4.26
C GLU A 59 11.14 -16.07 4.19
N GLY A 60 10.28 -15.04 4.12
CA GLY A 60 8.83 -15.16 3.98
C GLY A 60 8.34 -15.51 2.57
N ALA A 61 9.22 -15.53 1.56
CA ALA A 61 8.83 -15.70 0.15
C ALA A 61 8.13 -17.03 -0.18
N ARG A 62 8.26 -18.04 0.68
CA ARG A 62 7.58 -19.34 0.53
C ARG A 62 6.29 -19.45 1.36
N ARG A 63 5.97 -18.46 2.18
CA ARG A 63 4.76 -18.45 3.01
C ARG A 63 3.53 -18.31 2.12
N ALA A 64 2.50 -19.10 2.39
CA ALA A 64 1.23 -18.97 1.68
C ALA A 64 0.56 -17.65 2.07
N LEU A 65 0.05 -16.90 1.09
CA LEU A 65 -0.58 -15.59 1.32
C LEU A 65 -1.77 -15.67 2.29
N CYS A 66 -2.52 -16.77 2.30
CA CYS A 66 -3.63 -16.99 3.22
C CYS A 66 -3.21 -17.08 4.71
N GLN A 67 -1.91 -17.20 4.99
CA GLN A 67 -1.35 -17.23 6.33
C GLN A 67 -0.80 -15.87 6.78
N VAL A 68 -0.86 -14.84 5.92
CA VAL A 68 -0.42 -13.49 6.25
C VAL A 68 -1.62 -12.72 6.79
N GLU A 69 -1.53 -12.27 8.03
CA GLU A 69 -2.52 -11.36 8.61
C GLU A 69 -2.33 -9.96 7.99
N LEU A 70 -3.33 -9.50 7.23
CA LEU A 70 -3.36 -8.20 6.56
C LEU A 70 -3.90 -7.07 7.44
N VAL A 71 -4.66 -7.41 8.48
CA VAL A 71 -5.22 -6.48 9.46
C VAL A 71 -4.30 -6.52 10.67
N GLY A 72 -3.41 -5.54 10.79
CA GLY A 72 -2.58 -5.37 11.97
C GLY A 72 -3.42 -5.22 13.26
N GLY A 73 -2.83 -5.51 14.43
CA GLY A 73 -3.57 -5.56 15.70
C GLY A 73 -4.37 -4.30 16.04
N ARG A 74 -3.91 -3.13 15.59
CA ARG A 74 -4.56 -1.83 15.83
C ARG A 74 -5.86 -1.64 15.05
N GLU A 75 -5.97 -2.26 13.88
CA GLU A 75 -7.18 -2.20 13.06
C GLU A 75 -8.19 -3.28 13.50
N ARG A 76 -7.70 -4.44 13.99
CA ARG A 76 -8.57 -5.44 14.64
C ARG A 76 -9.34 -4.87 15.83
N GLU A 77 -8.75 -3.98 16.63
CA GLU A 77 -9.45 -3.34 17.75
C GLU A 77 -10.58 -2.40 17.30
N THR A 78 -10.51 -1.84 16.09
CA THR A 78 -11.55 -0.95 15.55
C THR A 78 -12.70 -1.74 14.88
N LEU A 79 -12.47 -3.00 14.52
CA LEU A 79 -13.46 -3.88 13.88
C LEU A 79 -14.30 -4.71 14.88
N VAL A 80 -14.09 -4.54 16.19
CA VAL A 80 -14.81 -5.28 17.25
C VAL A 80 -16.03 -4.51 17.78
N GLU A 81 -16.53 -3.51 17.03
CA GLU A 81 -17.79 -2.81 17.34
C GLU A 81 -18.98 -3.35 16.53
#